data_AF-A0A426Y1E0-F1
#
_entry.id   AF-A0A426Y1E0-F1
#
_cell.length_a   1.000
_cell.length_b   1.000
_cell.length_c   1.000
_cell.angle_alpha   90.00
_cell.angle_beta   90.00
_cell.angle_gamma   90.00
#
_symmetry.space_group_name_H-M   'P 1'
#
loop_
_entity.id
_entity.type
_entity.pdbx_description
1 polymer ?
#
loop_
_entity_poly.entity_id
_entity_poly.type
_entity_poly.pdbx_seq_one_letter_code
_entity_poly.pdbx_strand_id
1 'polypeptide(L)'
;MDYRVKQLQEELDALKSKGGPEAVAEAEEHVSELREELEKTKRERGEELLKCEASEKELAWKMDDELLQAMKDLESARAELPRQPTVQYKESLGFKEGLKRMGRVTYEYGYRVALASFCARHPNVDVEEDPFIIHPKDDLVPMERQQDFDDSVPPEPWLVIFFFKL
;
A
#
# COMPACT_ATOMS: atom_id res chain seq x y z
N MET A 1 -74.84 61.82 -16.70
CA MET A 1 -73.83 60.74 -16.60
C MET A 1 -72.55 61.08 -17.37
N ASP A 2 -72.65 61.84 -18.45
CA ASP A 2 -71.57 61.99 -19.46
C ASP A 2 -70.39 62.90 -19.07
N TYR A 3 -70.55 63.79 -18.09
CA TYR A 3 -69.49 64.72 -17.68
C TYR A 3 -68.32 64.02 -16.96
N ARG A 4 -68.63 63.03 -16.10
CA ARG A 4 -67.61 62.23 -15.41
C ARG A 4 -66.80 61.35 -16.36
N VAL A 5 -67.46 60.81 -17.39
CA VAL A 5 -66.79 60.01 -18.42
C VAL A 5 -65.84 60.88 -19.23
N LYS A 6 -66.26 62.10 -19.61
CA LYS A 6 -65.37 63.07 -20.28
C LYS A 6 -64.18 63.49 -19.42
N GLN A 7 -64.40 63.79 -18.15
CA GLN A 7 -63.33 64.18 -17.23
C GLN A 7 -62.30 63.05 -17.03
N LEU A 8 -62.77 61.81 -16.85
CA LEU A 8 -61.88 60.65 -16.73
C LEU A 8 -61.14 60.35 -18.04
N GLN A 9 -61.75 60.62 -19.20
CA GLN A 9 -61.10 60.47 -20.50
C GLN A 9 -59.98 61.51 -20.69
N GLU A 10 -60.24 62.76 -20.32
CA GLU A 10 -59.26 63.85 -20.39
C GLU A 10 -58.10 63.66 -19.41
N GLU A 11 -58.38 63.17 -18.18
CA GLU A 11 -57.33 62.79 -17.22
C GLU A 11 -56.49 61.59 -17.71
N LEU A 12 -57.11 60.60 -18.38
CA LEU A 12 -56.40 59.47 -18.98
C LEU A 12 -55.52 59.91 -20.15
N ASP A 13 -56.00 60.79 -21.02
CA ASP A 13 -55.20 61.32 -22.13
C ASP A 13 -54.07 62.24 -21.64
N ALA A 14 -54.29 63.03 -20.60
CA ALA A 14 -53.25 63.83 -19.95
C ALA A 14 -52.17 62.94 -19.29
N LEU A 15 -52.57 61.86 -18.60
CA LEU A 15 -51.63 60.88 -18.03
C LEU A 15 -50.86 60.12 -19.12
N LYS A 16 -51.52 59.78 -20.23
CA LYS A 16 -50.92 59.08 -21.38
C LYS A 16 -49.97 59.98 -22.18
N SER A 17 -50.25 61.27 -22.23
CA SER A 17 -49.35 62.29 -22.76
C SER A 17 -48.15 62.57 -21.84
N LYS A 18 -48.32 62.43 -20.52
CA LYS A 18 -47.28 62.70 -19.51
C LYS A 18 -46.28 61.53 -19.38
N GLY A 19 -46.72 60.30 -19.61
CA GLY A 19 -45.84 59.17 -19.92
C GLY A 19 -45.38 59.25 -21.37
N GLY A 20 -44.59 60.27 -21.71
CA GLY A 20 -44.18 60.52 -23.08
C GLY A 20 -43.30 59.39 -23.66
N PRO A 21 -43.36 59.14 -24.98
CA PRO A 21 -42.50 58.14 -25.65
C PRO A 21 -41.00 58.42 -25.46
N GLU A 22 -40.64 59.66 -25.12
CA GLU A 22 -39.27 60.11 -24.84
C GLU A 22 -38.71 59.53 -23.52
N ALA A 23 -39.49 59.55 -22.43
CA ALA A 23 -39.08 58.94 -21.17
C ALA A 23 -39.01 57.40 -21.25
N VAL A 24 -39.79 56.80 -22.17
CA VAL A 24 -39.74 55.35 -22.46
C VAL A 24 -38.52 55.01 -23.32
N ALA A 25 -38.16 55.86 -24.29
CA ALA A 25 -36.98 55.69 -25.13
C ALA A 25 -35.67 55.81 -24.33
N GLU A 26 -35.56 56.80 -23.44
CA GLU A 26 -34.39 56.92 -22.54
C GLU A 26 -34.27 55.69 -21.62
N ALA A 27 -35.39 55.21 -21.05
CA ALA A 27 -35.39 54.00 -20.23
C ALA A 27 -35.00 52.74 -21.03
N GLU A 28 -35.39 52.64 -22.30
CA GLU A 28 -35.06 51.51 -23.19
C GLU A 28 -33.59 51.51 -23.64
N GLU A 29 -33.00 52.70 -23.85
CA GLU A 29 -31.57 52.87 -24.13
C GLU A 29 -30.72 52.44 -22.92
N HIS A 30 -31.07 52.90 -21.71
CA HIS A 30 -30.37 52.51 -20.48
C HIS A 30 -30.45 51.00 -20.20
N VAL A 31 -31.58 50.36 -20.52
CA VAL A 31 -31.73 48.90 -20.42
C VAL A 31 -30.85 48.18 -21.44
N SER A 32 -30.64 48.77 -22.62
CA SER A 32 -29.77 48.21 -23.67
C SER A 32 -28.29 48.28 -23.29
N GLU A 33 -27.82 49.42 -22.75
CA GLU A 33 -26.45 49.56 -22.22
C GLU A 33 -26.19 48.57 -21.07
N LEU A 34 -27.09 48.51 -20.08
CA LEU A 34 -26.98 47.56 -18.96
C LEU A 34 -26.94 46.11 -19.43
N ARG A 35 -27.70 45.77 -20.48
CA ARG A 35 -27.72 44.42 -21.06
C ARG A 35 -26.39 44.09 -21.74
N GLU A 36 -25.79 45.03 -22.44
CA GLU A 36 -24.48 44.85 -23.08
C GLU A 36 -23.37 44.66 -22.04
N GLU A 37 -23.37 45.47 -20.97
CA GLU A 37 -22.44 45.30 -19.84
C GLU A 37 -22.61 43.92 -19.17
N LEU A 38 -23.84 43.45 -19.00
CA LEU A 38 -24.10 42.11 -18.45
C LEU A 38 -23.54 41.01 -19.35
N GLU A 39 -23.69 41.13 -20.66
CA GLU A 39 -23.13 40.14 -21.60
C GLU A 39 -21.60 40.18 -21.64
N LYS A 40 -21.00 41.38 -21.52
CA LYS A 40 -19.55 41.53 -21.40
C LYS A 40 -19.01 40.87 -20.13
N THR A 41 -19.61 41.15 -18.98
CA THR A 41 -19.20 40.56 -17.69
C THR A 41 -19.42 39.05 -17.61
N LYS A 42 -20.49 38.53 -18.24
CA LYS A 42 -20.70 37.08 -18.37
C LYS A 42 -19.59 36.42 -19.20
N ARG A 43 -19.18 37.05 -20.30
CA ARG A 43 -18.09 36.55 -21.15
C ARG A 43 -16.77 36.53 -20.38
N GLU A 44 -16.43 37.63 -19.70
CA GLU A 44 -15.22 37.75 -18.89
C GLU A 44 -15.18 36.70 -17.76
N ARG A 45 -16.28 36.54 -17.00
CA ARG A 45 -16.38 35.49 -15.98
C ARG A 45 -16.26 34.07 -16.55
N GLY A 46 -16.79 33.83 -17.75
CA GLY A 46 -16.67 32.54 -18.42
C GLY A 46 -15.21 32.19 -18.76
N GLU A 47 -14.45 33.15 -19.27
CA GLU A 47 -13.01 32.98 -19.54
C GLU A 47 -12.20 32.79 -18.26
N GLU A 48 -12.47 33.58 -17.21
CA GLU A 48 -11.79 33.41 -15.92
C GLU A 48 -12.06 32.03 -15.30
N LEU A 49 -13.31 31.55 -15.37
CA LEU A 49 -13.67 30.22 -14.86
C LEU A 49 -12.93 29.11 -15.61
N LEU A 50 -12.86 29.17 -16.95
CA LEU A 50 -12.11 28.19 -17.74
C LEU A 50 -10.63 28.17 -17.38
N LYS A 51 -10.04 29.35 -17.14
CA LYS A 51 -8.65 29.49 -16.73
C LYS A 51 -8.41 28.95 -15.32
N CYS A 52 -9.30 29.26 -14.37
CA CYS A 52 -9.24 28.74 -13.01
C CYS A 52 -9.37 27.21 -12.99
N GLU A 53 -10.33 26.65 -13.71
CA GLU A 53 -10.55 25.20 -13.80
C GLU A 53 -9.33 24.47 -14.41
N ALA A 54 -8.71 25.06 -15.44
CA ALA A 54 -7.48 24.50 -16.02
C ALA A 54 -6.32 24.48 -15.01
N SER A 55 -6.13 25.57 -14.26
CA SER A 55 -5.07 25.65 -13.24
C SER A 55 -5.33 24.71 -12.05
N GLU A 56 -6.59 24.49 -11.68
CA GLU A 56 -6.97 23.58 -10.60
C GLU A 56 -6.71 22.13 -10.96
N LYS A 57 -7.01 21.74 -12.21
CA LYS A 57 -6.65 20.41 -12.74
C LYS A 57 -5.14 20.21 -12.74
N GLU A 58 -4.36 21.22 -13.12
CA GLU A 58 -2.90 21.11 -13.09
C GLU A 58 -2.37 20.89 -11.66
N LEU A 59 -2.92 21.59 -10.67
CA LEU A 59 -2.56 21.40 -9.26
C LEU A 59 -2.93 20.01 -8.75
N ALA A 60 -4.12 19.50 -9.11
CA ALA A 60 -4.55 18.16 -8.73
C ALA A 60 -3.57 17.09 -9.24
N TRP A 61 -3.15 17.18 -10.51
CA TRP A 61 -2.19 16.24 -11.08
C TRP A 61 -0.83 16.29 -10.40
N LYS A 62 -0.36 17.48 -9.98
CA LYS A 62 0.89 17.61 -9.22
C LYS A 62 0.82 16.95 -7.86
N MET A 63 -0.29 17.13 -7.14
CA MET A 63 -0.50 16.49 -5.84
C MET A 63 -0.56 14.97 -5.97
N ASP A 64 -1.21 14.45 -7.01
CA ASP A 64 -1.27 13.02 -7.29
C ASP A 64 0.12 12.44 -7.59
N ASP A 65 0.96 13.15 -8.36
CA ASP A 65 2.34 12.71 -8.66
C ASP A 65 3.22 12.73 -7.41
N GLU A 66 3.11 13.77 -6.56
CA GLU A 66 3.82 13.86 -5.29
C GLU A 66 3.38 12.74 -4.31
N LEU A 67 2.08 12.44 -4.25
CA LEU A 67 1.54 11.32 -3.48
C LEU A 67 2.10 9.99 -3.99
N LEU A 68 2.12 9.79 -5.30
CA LEU A 68 2.66 8.59 -5.93
C LEU A 68 4.16 8.43 -5.62
N GLN A 69 4.91 9.52 -5.64
CA GLN A 69 6.33 9.54 -5.30
C GLN A 69 6.54 9.17 -3.83
N ALA A 70 5.80 9.81 -2.91
CA ALA A 70 5.87 9.51 -1.48
C ALA A 70 5.50 8.05 -1.16
N MET A 71 4.51 7.47 -1.86
CA MET A 71 4.17 6.05 -1.72
C MET A 71 5.32 5.14 -2.15
N LYS A 72 5.98 5.43 -3.28
CA LYS A 72 7.16 4.67 -3.74
C LYS A 72 8.33 4.77 -2.77
N ASP A 73 8.57 5.96 -2.22
CA ASP A 73 9.64 6.19 -1.24
C ASP A 73 9.37 5.42 0.06
N LEU A 74 8.11 5.38 0.52
CA LEU A 74 7.71 4.57 1.67
C LEU A 74 7.82 3.06 1.40
N GLU A 75 7.42 2.60 0.22
CA GLU A 75 7.54 1.19 -0.17
C GLU A 75 9.00 0.75 -0.26
N SER A 76 9.88 1.59 -0.83
CA SER A 76 11.32 1.30 -0.89
C SER A 76 11.94 1.27 0.51
N ALA A 77 11.64 2.23 1.38
CA ALA A 77 12.08 2.22 2.77
C ALA A 77 11.58 0.96 3.52
N ARG A 78 10.33 0.54 3.29
CA ARG A 78 9.78 -0.69 3.86
C ARG A 78 10.46 -1.95 3.34
N ALA A 79 10.90 -1.97 2.08
CA ALA A 79 11.66 -3.08 1.51
C ALA A 79 13.09 -3.17 2.08
N GLU A 80 13.66 -2.05 2.53
CA GLU A 80 14.97 -2.00 3.18
C GLU A 80 14.91 -2.33 4.69
N LEU A 81 13.83 -1.95 5.36
CA LEU A 81 13.61 -2.19 6.80
C LEU A 81 13.73 -3.64 7.32
N PRO A 82 13.43 -4.74 6.57
CA PRO A 82 13.44 -6.07 7.15
C PRO A 82 14.83 -6.74 7.13
N ARG A 83 15.86 -6.14 6.54
CA ARG A 83 17.17 -6.80 6.41
C ARG A 83 17.92 -6.91 7.73
N GLN A 84 17.94 -5.85 8.53
CA GLN A 84 18.72 -5.84 9.77
C GLN A 84 18.13 -6.70 10.90
N PRO A 85 16.84 -6.58 11.28
CA PRO A 85 16.31 -7.32 12.43
C PRO A 85 16.22 -8.83 12.17
N THR A 86 16.00 -9.25 10.92
CA THR A 86 15.99 -10.69 10.57
C THR A 86 17.38 -11.32 10.65
N VAL A 87 18.42 -10.59 10.21
CA VAL A 87 19.82 -11.03 10.35
C VAL A 87 20.20 -11.11 11.83
N GLN A 88 19.91 -10.07 12.62
CA GLN A 88 20.15 -10.05 14.06
C GLN A 88 19.40 -11.17 14.80
N TYR A 89 18.16 -11.47 14.41
CA TYR A 89 17.38 -12.57 14.97
C TYR A 89 18.02 -13.94 14.65
N LYS A 90 18.44 -14.16 13.39
CA LYS A 90 19.15 -15.40 12.99
C LYS A 90 20.48 -15.58 13.72
N GLU A 91 21.18 -14.49 14.03
CA GLU A 91 22.44 -14.51 14.76
C GLU A 91 22.28 -14.66 16.28
N SER A 92 21.08 -14.36 16.80
CA SER A 92 20.78 -14.43 18.23
C SER A 92 21.03 -15.82 18.83
N LEU A 93 21.49 -15.83 20.09
CA LEU A 93 21.76 -17.07 20.81
C LEU A 93 20.51 -17.94 20.95
N GLY A 94 19.36 -17.32 21.21
CA GLY A 94 18.08 -18.03 21.37
C GLY A 94 17.64 -18.75 20.10
N PHE A 95 17.89 -18.19 18.92
CA PHE A 95 17.62 -18.88 17.64
C PHE A 95 18.52 -20.10 17.46
N LYS A 96 19.83 -19.95 17.67
CA LYS A 96 20.80 -21.05 17.56
C LYS A 96 20.51 -22.17 18.57
N GLU A 97 20.14 -21.81 19.79
CA GLU A 97 19.79 -22.77 20.84
C GLU A 97 18.43 -23.45 20.57
N GLY A 98 17.47 -22.70 20.01
CA GLY A 98 16.22 -23.24 19.49
C GLY A 98 16.45 -24.30 18.41
N LEU A 99 17.33 -24.04 17.44
CA LEU A 99 17.71 -25.01 16.41
C LEU A 99 18.35 -26.27 17.01
N LYS A 100 19.27 -26.13 17.98
CA LYS A 100 19.86 -27.28 18.67
C LYS A 100 18.81 -28.14 19.38
N ARG A 101 17.85 -27.49 20.04
CA ARG A 101 16.75 -28.19 20.73
C ARG A 101 15.83 -28.89 19.72
N MET A 102 15.48 -28.22 18.61
CA MET A 102 14.66 -28.81 17.55
C MET A 102 15.34 -30.02 16.90
N GLY A 103 16.63 -29.92 16.56
CA GLY A 103 17.39 -31.03 15.98
C GLY A 103 17.50 -32.25 16.89
N ARG A 104 17.63 -32.04 18.21
CA ARG A 104 17.61 -33.14 19.20
C ARG A 104 16.26 -33.87 19.21
N VAL A 105 15.15 -33.13 19.25
CA VAL A 105 13.80 -33.71 19.29
C VAL A 105 13.51 -34.51 18.01
N THR A 106 13.90 -34.00 16.84
CA THR A 106 13.67 -34.71 15.57
C THR A 106 14.55 -35.93 15.42
N TYR A 107 15.82 -35.85 15.81
CA TYR A 107 16.73 -36.99 15.82
C TYR A 107 16.28 -38.07 16.81
N GLU A 108 15.82 -37.68 18.01
CA GLU A 108 15.28 -38.59 19.01
C GLU A 108 14.04 -39.33 18.52
N TYR A 109 13.10 -38.59 17.93
CA TYR A 109 11.91 -39.19 17.35
C TYR A 109 12.26 -40.18 16.23
N GLY A 110 13.15 -39.78 15.30
CA GLY A 110 13.60 -40.65 14.21
C GLY A 110 14.29 -41.92 14.71
N TYR A 111 15.16 -41.80 15.71
CA TYR A 111 15.82 -42.95 16.31
C TYR A 111 14.82 -43.90 16.97
N ARG A 112 13.88 -43.41 17.78
CA ARG A 112 12.86 -44.26 18.42
C ARG A 112 12.05 -45.04 17.39
N VAL A 113 11.67 -44.40 16.29
CA VAL A 113 10.95 -45.06 15.19
C VAL A 113 11.83 -46.11 14.50
N ALA A 114 13.09 -45.79 14.21
CA ALA A 114 14.03 -46.71 13.59
C ALA A 114 14.33 -47.93 14.48
N LEU A 115 14.53 -47.69 15.79
CA LEU A 115 14.75 -48.72 16.80
C LEU A 115 13.55 -49.66 16.89
N ALA A 116 12.33 -49.12 17.03
CA ALA A 116 11.11 -49.94 17.04
C ALA A 116 10.98 -50.78 15.76
N SER A 117 11.30 -50.19 14.59
CA SER A 117 11.29 -50.89 13.31
C SER A 117 12.37 -51.97 13.19
N PHE A 118 13.51 -51.76 13.81
CA PHE A 118 14.61 -52.73 13.89
C PHE A 118 14.23 -53.91 14.79
N CYS A 119 13.76 -53.62 16.01
CA CYS A 119 13.30 -54.64 16.97
C CYS A 119 12.15 -55.48 16.41
N ALA A 120 11.22 -54.89 15.65
CA ALA A 120 10.15 -55.62 14.98
C ALA A 120 10.64 -56.61 13.91
N ARG A 121 11.79 -56.32 13.27
CA ARG A 121 12.41 -57.21 12.27
C ARG A 121 13.36 -58.23 12.87
N HIS A 122 13.96 -57.93 14.03
CA HIS A 122 14.95 -58.77 14.69
C HIS A 122 14.61 -58.97 16.18
N PRO A 123 13.55 -59.74 16.51
CA PRO A 123 13.00 -59.83 17.87
C PRO A 123 13.90 -60.54 18.89
N ASN A 124 14.99 -61.19 18.46
CA ASN A 124 15.92 -61.92 19.33
C ASN A 124 17.25 -61.18 19.57
N VAL A 125 17.38 -59.94 19.07
CA VAL A 125 18.58 -59.12 19.23
C VAL A 125 18.31 -58.08 20.32
N ASP A 126 18.98 -58.19 21.46
CA ASP A 126 18.98 -57.15 22.49
C ASP A 126 19.85 -55.98 22.00
N VAL A 127 19.25 -54.80 21.87
CA VAL A 127 19.96 -53.54 21.61
C VAL A 127 20.26 -52.91 22.96
N GLU A 128 21.51 -52.95 23.39
CA GLU A 128 21.96 -52.31 24.63
C GLU A 128 22.23 -50.81 24.39
N GLU A 129 21.73 -50.03 25.34
CA GLU A 129 21.88 -48.59 25.55
C GLU A 129 20.99 -47.65 24.72
N ASP A 130 20.33 -46.74 25.45
CA ASP A 130 19.60 -45.59 24.91
C ASP A 130 20.64 -44.49 24.62
N PRO A 131 20.95 -44.17 23.35
CA PRO A 131 21.93 -43.16 22.98
C PRO A 131 21.52 -41.73 23.36
N PHE A 132 20.34 -41.54 23.98
CA PHE A 132 19.91 -40.27 24.57
C PHE A 132 20.24 -40.13 26.06
N ILE A 133 20.77 -41.17 26.70
CA ILE A 133 21.41 -41.05 28.02
C ILE A 133 22.73 -40.29 27.80
N ILE A 134 22.71 -38.99 28.04
CA ILE A 134 23.93 -38.17 28.00
C ILE A 134 24.84 -38.64 29.12
N HIS A 135 25.92 -39.35 28.76
CA HIS A 135 26.99 -39.60 29.70
C HIS A 135 27.74 -38.29 29.92
N PRO A 136 28.11 -37.91 31.16
CA PRO A 136 28.86 -36.66 31.43
C PRO A 136 30.25 -36.62 30.76
N LYS A 137 30.69 -37.70 30.10
CA LYS A 137 31.85 -37.74 29.21
C LYS A 137 31.57 -37.07 27.85
N ASP A 138 30.34 -37.13 27.34
CA ASP A 138 29.97 -36.64 26.01
C ASP A 138 29.76 -35.12 26.00
N ASP A 139 29.47 -34.51 27.15
CA ASP A 139 29.47 -33.04 27.33
C ASP A 139 30.88 -32.42 27.15
N LEU A 140 31.93 -33.23 27.24
CA LEU A 140 33.33 -32.81 27.03
C LEU A 140 33.78 -32.97 25.58
N VAL A 141 32.96 -33.58 24.71
CA VAL A 141 33.27 -33.76 23.29
C VAL A 141 32.70 -32.56 22.53
N PRO A 142 33.54 -31.60 22.09
CA PRO A 142 33.04 -30.46 21.34
C PRO A 142 32.52 -30.94 19.99
N MET A 143 31.21 -30.94 19.81
CA MET A 143 30.59 -31.15 18.50
C MET A 143 30.90 -29.94 17.62
N GLU A 144 31.53 -30.20 16.47
CA GLU A 144 32.01 -29.20 15.52
C GLU A 144 30.84 -28.29 15.08
N ARG A 145 30.99 -26.99 15.29
CA ARG A 145 29.86 -26.03 15.29
C ARG A 145 29.60 -25.38 13.92
N GLN A 146 30.47 -25.60 12.95
CA GLN A 146 30.33 -25.09 11.59
C GLN A 146 30.84 -26.16 10.63
N GLN A 147 29.94 -26.67 9.82
CA GLN A 147 30.29 -27.34 8.58
C GLN A 147 29.80 -26.40 7.49
N ASP A 148 30.75 -25.77 6.80
CA ASP A 148 30.42 -24.90 5.67
C ASP A 148 29.90 -25.80 4.55
N PHE A 149 28.59 -25.72 4.31
CA PHE A 149 27.98 -26.31 3.11
C PHE A 149 28.34 -25.42 1.92
N ASP A 150 29.61 -25.41 1.55
CA ASP A 150 30.06 -24.81 0.29
C ASP A 150 29.88 -25.86 -0.81
N ASP A 151 28.80 -25.72 -1.57
CA ASP A 151 28.48 -26.59 -2.73
C ASP A 151 29.54 -26.49 -3.85
N SER A 152 30.52 -25.58 -3.73
CA SER A 152 31.64 -25.44 -4.66
C SER A 152 32.75 -26.46 -4.42
N VAL A 153 32.76 -27.15 -3.27
CA VAL A 153 33.78 -28.13 -2.91
C VAL A 153 33.25 -29.55 -3.14
N PRO A 154 33.81 -30.33 -4.09
CA PRO A 154 33.36 -31.70 -4.31
C PRO A 154 33.63 -32.55 -3.05
N PRO A 155 32.71 -33.45 -2.67
CA PRO A 155 32.89 -34.29 -1.49
C PRO A 155 34.15 -35.14 -1.63
N GLU A 156 34.85 -35.32 -0.52
CA GLU A 156 36.09 -36.10 -0.49
C GLU A 156 35.87 -37.52 -1.04
N PRO A 157 36.82 -38.07 -1.83
CA PRO A 157 36.63 -39.30 -2.60
C PRO A 157 36.33 -40.55 -1.76
N TRP A 158 36.52 -40.49 -0.43
CA TRP A 158 36.27 -41.60 0.49
C TRP A 158 34.80 -41.71 0.92
N LEU A 159 34.00 -40.65 0.78
CA LEU A 159 32.55 -40.67 1.10
C LEU A 159 31.68 -41.29 -0.01
N VAL A 160 32.21 -41.46 -1.22
CA VAL A 160 31.46 -42.02 -2.36
C VAL A 160 31.38 -43.56 -2.31
N ILE A 161 32.23 -44.23 -1.53
CA ILE A 161 32.31 -45.71 -1.53
C ILE A 161 31.10 -46.36 -0.84
N PHE A 162 30.39 -45.65 0.06
CA PHE A 162 29.25 -46.24 0.78
C PHE A 162 27.91 -46.22 0.02
N PHE A 163 27.80 -45.49 -1.11
CA PHE A 163 26.51 -45.34 -1.79
C PHE A 163 26.24 -46.30 -2.95
N PHE A 164 27.18 -47.17 -3.31
CA PHE A 164 26.98 -48.13 -4.41
C PHE A 164 27.51 -49.53 -4.07
N LYS A 165 26.93 -50.15 -3.03
CA LYS A 165 26.88 -51.62 -2.94
C LYS A 165 25.71 -52.07 -2.07
N LEU A 166 24.51 -52.09 -2.66
CA LEU A 166 23.46 -53.03 -2.33
C LEU A 166 23.01 -53.70 -3.64
#